data_AF-A0A1Q5DGY3-F1
#
_entry.id   AF-A0A1Q5DGY3-F1
#
_cell.length_a   1.000
_cell.length_b   1.000
_cell.length_c   1.000
_cell.angle_alpha   90.00
_cell.angle_beta   90.00
_cell.angle_gamma   90.00
#
_symmetry.space_group_name_H-M   'P 1'
#
loop_
_entity.id
_entity.type
_entity.pdbx_description
1 polymer ?
#
loop_
_entity_poly.entity_id
_entity_poly.type
_entity_poly.pdbx_seq_one_letter_code
_entity_poly.pdbx_strand_id
1 'polypeptide(L)'
;MKTPADYLRQRRAAEDTDANLRLRRATEHAHRTWPGDMPCREASLNLVRAELTLEATKAVLDKAIRDMTDTRKFLEQRERDKKPVTTKMRGGLRHTEARVDWAKGEHGRAVEVERQARACLRRAEAGASNRADVRARRAARELAVDRSLGSGALLPPTIGHPRELEREHYHQNETRH
;
A
#
# COMPACT_ATOMS: atom_id res chain seq x y z
N MET A 1 -20.24 37.22 -12.32
CA MET A 1 -18.92 36.61 -12.65
C MET A 1 -18.46 35.81 -11.45
N LYS A 2 -18.08 34.53 -11.60
CA LYS A 2 -17.53 33.73 -10.48
C LYS A 2 -16.17 34.31 -10.09
N THR A 3 -15.96 34.62 -8.81
CA THR A 3 -14.68 35.16 -8.35
C THR A 3 -13.62 34.05 -8.31
N PRO A 4 -12.31 34.38 -8.37
CA PRO A 4 -11.25 33.40 -8.18
C PRO A 4 -11.38 32.58 -6.88
N ALA A 5 -11.96 33.18 -5.83
CA ALA A 5 -12.26 32.50 -4.57
C ALA A 5 -13.40 31.46 -4.71
N ASP A 6 -14.39 31.71 -5.57
CA ASP A 6 -15.47 30.75 -5.85
C ASP A 6 -14.96 29.54 -6.63
N TYR A 7 -14.01 29.75 -7.54
CA TYR A 7 -13.35 28.68 -8.28
C TYR A 7 -12.53 27.76 -7.35
N LEU A 8 -11.75 28.35 -6.44
CA LEU A 8 -10.96 27.57 -5.46
C LEU A 8 -11.83 26.80 -4.46
N ARG A 9 -12.97 27.39 -4.02
CA ARG A 9 -13.95 26.68 -3.18
C ARG A 9 -14.61 25.52 -3.92
N GLN A 10 -15.00 25.70 -5.18
CA GLN A 10 -15.57 24.65 -6.01
C GLN A 10 -14.56 23.52 -6.30
N ARG A 11 -13.29 23.86 -6.56
CA ARG A 11 -12.23 22.85 -6.73
C ARG A 11 -11.99 22.02 -5.47
N ARG A 12 -11.86 22.67 -4.30
CA ARG A 12 -11.72 21.93 -3.03
C ARG A 12 -12.91 21.02 -2.77
N ALA A 13 -14.13 21.52 -2.97
CA ALA A 13 -15.33 20.70 -2.81
C ALA A 13 -15.37 19.49 -3.76
N ALA A 14 -14.87 19.65 -5.00
CA ALA A 14 -14.75 18.57 -5.99
C ALA A 14 -13.66 17.54 -5.62
N GLU A 15 -12.50 17.99 -5.15
CA GLU A 15 -11.40 17.15 -4.68
C GLU A 15 -11.82 16.36 -3.42
N ASP A 16 -12.55 17.00 -2.50
CA ASP A 16 -13.14 16.35 -1.32
C ASP A 16 -14.21 15.31 -1.72
N THR A 17 -14.95 15.53 -2.81
CA THR A 17 -15.94 14.54 -3.28
C THR A 17 -15.27 13.34 -3.93
N ASP A 18 -14.20 13.51 -4.70
CA ASP A 18 -13.46 12.39 -5.30
C ASP A 18 -12.76 11.53 -4.24
N ALA A 19 -12.12 12.15 -3.25
CA ALA A 19 -11.52 11.43 -2.12
C ALA A 19 -12.56 10.62 -1.34
N ASN A 20 -13.74 11.21 -1.07
CA ASN A 20 -14.85 10.52 -0.42
C ASN A 20 -15.42 9.39 -1.30
N LEU A 21 -15.46 9.56 -2.62
CA LEU A 21 -15.89 8.53 -3.56
C LEU A 21 -14.92 7.35 -3.57
N ARG A 22 -13.60 7.61 -3.60
CA ARG A 22 -12.55 6.59 -3.48
C ARG A 22 -12.67 5.82 -2.17
N LEU A 23 -12.87 6.53 -1.05
CA LEU A 23 -13.07 5.90 0.26
C LEU A 23 -14.33 5.03 0.29
N ARG A 24 -15.46 5.51 -0.26
CA ARG A 24 -16.71 4.72 -0.34
C ARG A 24 -16.52 3.45 -1.17
N ARG A 25 -15.92 3.55 -2.35
CA ARG A 25 -15.63 2.39 -3.22
C ARG A 25 -14.72 1.38 -2.54
N ALA A 26 -13.68 1.86 -1.86
CA ALA A 26 -12.78 1.00 -1.08
C ALA A 26 -13.50 0.30 0.07
N THR A 27 -14.40 1.02 0.76
CA THR A 27 -15.26 0.45 1.81
C THR A 27 -16.13 -0.65 1.24
N GLU A 28 -16.86 -0.39 0.15
CA GLU A 28 -17.71 -1.37 -0.51
C GLU A 28 -16.93 -2.57 -1.05
N HIS A 29 -15.73 -2.36 -1.59
CA HIS A 29 -14.86 -3.43 -2.05
C HIS A 29 -14.38 -4.29 -0.88
N ALA A 30 -13.91 -3.67 0.20
CA ALA A 30 -13.50 -4.38 1.42
C ALA A 30 -14.64 -5.22 2.01
N HIS A 31 -15.87 -4.68 2.02
CA HIS A 31 -17.07 -5.41 2.42
C HIS A 31 -17.38 -6.62 1.56
N ARG A 32 -17.18 -6.52 0.24
CA ARG A 32 -17.44 -7.61 -0.72
C ARG A 32 -16.37 -8.70 -0.64
N THR A 33 -15.10 -8.31 -0.51
CA THR A 33 -13.97 -9.23 -0.54
C THR A 33 -13.80 -9.99 0.79
N TRP A 34 -14.14 -9.35 1.91
CA TRP A 34 -13.92 -9.91 3.25
C TRP A 34 -15.21 -9.94 4.10
N PRO A 35 -16.25 -10.68 3.69
CA PRO A 35 -17.47 -10.80 4.48
C PRO A 35 -17.18 -11.57 5.78
N GLY A 36 -17.10 -10.83 6.89
CA GLY A 36 -16.90 -11.40 8.24
C GLY A 36 -15.47 -11.34 8.79
N ASP A 37 -14.47 -10.96 7.99
CA ASP A 37 -13.06 -10.85 8.44
C ASP A 37 -12.73 -9.38 8.79
N MET A 38 -13.16 -8.95 9.98
CA MET A 38 -13.04 -7.56 10.48
C MET A 38 -11.63 -6.97 10.37
N PRO A 39 -10.53 -7.68 10.72
CA PRO A 39 -9.17 -7.16 10.60
C PRO A 39 -8.76 -6.82 9.16
N CYS A 40 -9.17 -7.63 8.18
CA CYS A 40 -8.83 -7.44 6.77
C CYS A 40 -9.60 -6.27 6.17
N ARG A 41 -10.89 -6.16 6.53
CA ARG A 41 -11.74 -5.03 6.15
C ARG A 41 -11.20 -3.71 6.70
N GLU A 42 -10.79 -3.68 7.96
CA GLU A 42 -10.21 -2.48 8.58
C GLU A 42 -8.85 -2.13 7.97
N ALA A 43 -8.01 -3.12 7.67
CA ALA A 43 -6.75 -2.91 6.96
C ALA A 43 -6.94 -2.30 5.56
N SER A 44 -7.91 -2.78 4.77
CA SER A 44 -8.23 -2.17 3.47
C SER A 44 -8.67 -0.71 3.57
N LEU A 45 -9.46 -0.37 4.60
CA LEU A 45 -9.89 1.02 4.85
C LEU A 45 -8.72 1.91 5.27
N ASN A 46 -7.86 1.41 6.16
CA ASN A 46 -6.68 2.14 6.62
C ASN A 46 -5.68 2.35 5.48
N LEU A 47 -5.56 1.41 4.55
CA LEU A 47 -4.74 1.56 3.35
C LEU A 47 -5.20 2.76 2.51
N VAL A 48 -6.49 2.85 2.18
CA VAL A 48 -7.02 3.95 1.36
C VAL A 48 -6.94 5.30 2.07
N ARG A 49 -7.20 5.33 3.38
CA ARG A 49 -7.01 6.56 4.17
C ARG A 49 -5.56 7.02 4.19
N ALA A 50 -4.61 6.09 4.31
CA ALA A 50 -3.19 6.38 4.25
C ALA A 50 -2.78 6.90 2.87
N GLU A 51 -3.20 6.24 1.79
CA GLU A 51 -2.92 6.68 0.40
C GLU A 51 -3.43 8.10 0.13
N LEU A 52 -4.66 8.42 0.55
CA LEU A 52 -5.21 9.79 0.43
C LEU A 52 -4.42 10.81 1.24
N THR A 53 -4.00 10.43 2.45
CA THR A 53 -3.20 11.29 3.33
C THR A 53 -1.80 11.51 2.75
N LEU A 54 -1.20 10.49 2.13
CA LEU A 54 0.09 10.60 1.45
C LEU A 54 0.02 11.54 0.25
N GLU A 55 -1.03 11.43 -0.57
CA GLU A 55 -1.25 12.33 -1.71
C GLU A 55 -1.40 13.79 -1.24
N ALA A 56 -2.23 14.02 -0.22
CA ALA A 56 -2.45 15.35 0.35
C ALA A 56 -1.19 15.93 1.02
N THR A 57 -0.50 15.13 1.84
CA THR A 57 0.70 15.57 2.57
C THR A 57 1.87 15.82 1.62
N LYS A 58 2.01 15.05 0.53
CA LYS A 58 3.03 15.28 -0.49
C LYS A 58 2.88 16.66 -1.14
N ALA A 59 1.67 17.02 -1.58
CA ALA A 59 1.43 18.33 -2.19
C ALA A 59 1.70 19.49 -1.22
N VAL A 60 1.31 19.33 0.05
CA VAL A 60 1.58 20.33 1.10
C VAL A 60 3.07 20.43 1.40
N LEU A 61 3.77 19.30 1.48
CA LEU A 61 5.21 19.24 1.74
C LEU A 61 6.00 19.89 0.60
N ASP A 62 5.70 19.55 -0.66
CA ASP A 62 6.34 20.12 -1.84
C ASP A 62 6.14 21.65 -1.91
N LYS A 63 4.95 22.13 -1.55
CA LYS A 63 4.71 23.57 -1.45
C LYS A 63 5.50 24.20 -0.30
N ALA A 64 5.48 23.59 0.88
CA ALA A 64 6.15 24.12 2.07
C ALA A 64 7.68 24.19 1.87
N ILE A 65 8.28 23.18 1.23
CA ILE A 65 9.70 23.17 0.89
C ILE A 65 10.05 24.27 -0.10
N ARG A 66 9.22 24.49 -1.13
CA ARG A 66 9.39 25.61 -2.07
C ARG A 66 9.31 26.96 -1.36
N ASP A 67 8.25 27.20 -0.58
CA ASP A 67 8.06 28.43 0.19
C ASP A 67 9.27 28.70 1.12
N MET A 68 9.80 27.65 1.78
CA MET A 68 10.98 27.73 2.65
C MET A 68 12.25 28.08 1.84
N THR A 69 12.46 27.42 0.70
CA THR A 69 13.61 27.65 -0.17
C THR A 69 13.62 29.07 -0.71
N ASP A 70 12.46 29.56 -1.17
CA ASP A 70 12.32 30.93 -1.68
C ASP A 70 12.53 31.96 -0.57
N THR A 71 12.03 31.69 0.63
CA THR A 71 12.28 32.54 1.80
C THR A 71 13.76 32.61 2.15
N ARG A 72 14.48 31.48 2.11
CA ARG A 72 15.94 31.44 2.35
C ARG A 72 16.70 32.23 1.29
N LYS A 73 16.41 32.03 0.01
CA LYS A 73 17.02 32.80 -1.10
C LYS A 73 16.80 34.30 -0.95
N PHE A 74 15.59 34.71 -0.57
CA PHE A 74 15.27 36.11 -0.33
C PHE A 74 16.10 36.70 0.82
N LEU A 75 16.26 35.95 1.92
CA LEU A 75 17.06 36.37 3.06
C LEU A 75 18.56 36.47 2.70
N GLU A 76 19.09 35.45 2.02
CA GLU A 76 20.47 35.45 1.51
C GLU A 76 20.74 36.65 0.59
N GLN A 77 19.79 36.98 -0.30
CA GLN A 77 19.91 38.14 -1.17
C GLN A 77 19.93 39.45 -0.37
N ARG A 78 19.08 39.59 0.66
CA ARG A 78 19.12 40.79 1.52
C ARG A 78 20.44 40.92 2.26
N GLU A 79 21.00 39.82 2.75
CA GLU A 79 22.31 39.82 3.40
C GLU A 79 23.42 40.24 2.42
N ARG A 80 23.40 39.73 1.19
CA ARG A 80 24.30 40.18 0.11
C ARG A 80 24.16 41.67 -0.20
N ASP A 81 22.92 42.17 -0.24
CA ASP A 81 22.61 43.58 -0.46
C ASP A 81 22.95 44.48 0.75
N LYS A 82 23.49 43.91 1.85
CA LYS A 82 23.72 44.59 3.15
C LYS A 82 22.44 45.24 3.71
N LYS A 83 21.27 44.74 3.32
CA LYS A 83 19.98 45.21 3.82
C LYS A 83 19.66 44.51 5.14
N PRO A 84 19.11 45.22 6.15
CA PRO A 84 18.81 44.62 7.44
C PRO A 84 17.77 43.50 7.28
N VAL A 85 18.03 42.34 7.89
CA VAL A 85 17.07 41.25 8.04
C VAL A 85 16.28 41.49 9.32
N THR A 86 14.96 41.63 9.23
CA THR A 86 14.13 41.91 10.40
C THR A 86 13.75 40.64 11.14
N THR A 87 13.44 40.77 12.43
CA THR A 87 12.88 39.70 13.27
C THR A 87 11.62 39.09 12.66
N LYS A 88 10.80 39.90 11.97
CA LYS A 88 9.60 39.43 11.26
C LYS A 88 9.95 38.47 10.12
N MET A 89 11.00 38.75 9.35
CA MET A 89 11.43 37.84 8.27
C MET A 89 11.98 36.52 8.83
N ARG A 90 12.79 36.58 9.90
CA ARG A 90 13.26 35.37 10.60
C ARG A 90 12.10 34.56 11.20
N GLY A 91 11.10 35.26 11.76
CA GLY A 91 9.86 34.63 12.23
C GLY A 91 9.08 33.95 11.11
N GLY A 92 8.99 34.57 9.93
CA GLY A 92 8.40 33.99 8.74
C GLY A 92 9.10 32.71 8.29
N LEU A 93 10.43 32.69 8.28
CA LEU A 93 11.22 31.48 7.96
C LEU A 93 10.97 30.35 8.97
N ARG A 94 10.98 30.66 10.27
CA ARG A 94 10.69 29.64 11.30
C ARG A 94 9.28 29.06 11.16
N HIS A 95 8.31 29.88 10.73
CA HIS A 95 6.96 29.41 10.49
C HIS A 95 6.88 28.47 9.28
N THR A 96 7.58 28.77 8.18
CA THR A 96 7.65 27.85 7.03
C THR A 96 8.40 26.56 7.38
N GLU A 97 9.49 26.63 8.15
CA GLU A 97 10.20 25.45 8.68
C GLU A 97 9.27 24.57 9.53
N ALA A 98 8.51 25.15 10.46
CA ALA A 98 7.55 24.41 11.27
C ALA A 98 6.47 23.71 10.42
N ARG A 99 6.02 24.34 9.33
CA ARG A 99 5.06 23.73 8.39
C ARG A 99 5.67 22.56 7.63
N VAL A 100 6.95 22.65 7.24
CA VAL A 100 7.68 21.54 6.61
C VAL A 100 7.80 20.37 7.59
N ASP A 101 8.19 20.64 8.84
CA ASP A 101 8.37 19.60 9.85
C ASP A 101 7.07 18.89 10.19
N TRP A 102 5.97 19.63 10.34
CA TRP A 102 4.64 19.06 10.52
C TRP A 102 4.25 18.17 9.32
N ALA A 103 4.43 18.66 8.08
CA ALA A 103 4.06 17.91 6.89
C ALA A 103 4.89 16.63 6.73
N LYS A 104 6.18 16.65 7.07
CA LYS A 104 7.03 15.46 7.13
C LYS A 104 6.54 14.47 8.19
N GLY A 105 6.14 14.95 9.37
CA GLY A 105 5.61 14.12 10.43
C GLY A 105 4.31 13.42 10.03
N GLU A 106 3.36 14.14 9.43
CA GLU A 106 2.12 13.54 8.93
C GLU A 106 2.36 12.55 7.78
N HIS A 107 3.25 12.91 6.85
CA HIS A 107 3.62 12.00 5.76
C HIS A 107 4.23 10.71 6.29
N GLY A 108 5.17 10.79 7.23
CA GLY A 108 5.80 9.63 7.87
C GLY A 108 4.80 8.74 8.61
N ARG A 109 3.84 9.34 9.33
CA ARG A 109 2.75 8.58 9.97
C ARG A 109 1.89 7.85 8.96
N ALA A 110 1.51 8.50 7.86
CA ALA A 110 0.71 7.88 6.82
C ALA A 110 1.46 6.73 6.12
N VAL A 111 2.77 6.86 5.87
CA VAL A 111 3.60 5.77 5.33
C VAL A 111 3.59 4.56 6.26
N GLU A 112 3.71 4.78 7.57
CA GLU A 112 3.71 3.67 8.53
C GLU A 112 2.35 2.95 8.58
N VAL A 113 1.24 3.70 8.57
CA VAL A 113 -0.10 3.13 8.49
C VAL A 113 -0.30 2.32 7.20
N GLU A 114 0.14 2.86 6.06
CA GLU A 114 0.10 2.17 4.76
C GLU A 114 0.88 0.84 4.82
N ARG A 115 2.10 0.88 5.38
CA ARG A 115 2.97 -0.30 5.53
C ARG A 115 2.29 -1.37 6.39
N GLN A 116 1.71 -0.99 7.52
CA GLN A 116 1.03 -1.91 8.43
C GLN A 116 -0.21 -2.52 7.80
N ALA A 117 -1.03 -1.70 7.12
CA ALA A 117 -2.21 -2.14 6.39
C ALA A 117 -1.85 -3.15 5.29
N ARG A 118 -0.83 -2.85 4.47
CA ARG A 118 -0.34 -3.80 3.45
C ARG A 118 0.19 -5.09 4.05
N ALA A 119 0.90 -5.01 5.18
CA ALA A 119 1.41 -6.21 5.87
C ALA A 119 0.27 -7.09 6.41
N CYS A 120 -0.78 -6.48 6.96
CA CYS A 120 -1.98 -7.18 7.41
C CYS A 120 -2.68 -7.90 6.24
N LEU A 121 -2.90 -7.20 5.11
CA LEU A 121 -3.54 -7.78 3.93
C LEU A 121 -2.74 -8.96 3.35
N ARG A 122 -1.40 -8.85 3.26
CA ARG A 122 -0.55 -9.97 2.81
C ARG A 122 -0.65 -11.20 3.71
N ARG A 123 -0.73 -11.02 5.03
CA ARG A 123 -0.91 -12.15 5.98
C ARG A 123 -2.28 -12.78 5.80
N ALA A 124 -3.32 -11.98 5.59
CA ALA A 124 -4.67 -12.46 5.33
C ALA A 124 -4.76 -13.28 4.05
N GLU A 125 -4.17 -12.79 2.96
CA GLU A 125 -4.08 -13.50 1.68
C GLU A 125 -3.34 -14.84 1.80
N ALA A 126 -2.19 -14.86 2.50
CA ALA A 126 -1.46 -16.10 2.77
C ALA A 126 -2.30 -17.10 3.60
N GLY A 127 -3.01 -16.63 4.62
CA GLY A 127 -3.92 -17.45 5.41
C GLY A 127 -5.11 -17.99 4.62
N ALA A 128 -5.69 -17.18 3.72
CA ALA A 128 -6.79 -17.58 2.85
C ALA A 128 -6.33 -18.64 1.82
N SER A 129 -5.16 -18.46 1.22
CA SER A 129 -4.53 -19.41 0.30
C SER A 129 -4.28 -20.76 0.98
N ASN A 130 -3.71 -20.75 2.19
CA ASN A 130 -3.48 -21.98 2.96
C ASN A 130 -4.78 -22.72 3.29
N ARG A 131 -5.85 -22.01 3.66
CA ARG A 131 -7.18 -22.63 3.91
C ARG A 131 -7.82 -23.17 2.63
N ALA A 132 -7.59 -22.55 1.48
CA ALA A 132 -8.05 -23.06 0.20
C ALA A 132 -7.30 -24.33 -0.20
N ASP A 133 -5.97 -24.37 -0.04
CA ASP A 133 -5.14 -25.54 -0.32
C ASP A 133 -5.52 -26.74 0.58
N VAL A 134 -5.71 -26.51 1.89
CA VAL A 134 -6.16 -27.56 2.82
C VAL A 134 -7.54 -28.11 2.43
N ARG A 135 -8.49 -27.24 2.04
CA ARG A 135 -9.82 -27.67 1.56
C ARG A 135 -9.73 -28.46 0.26
N ALA A 136 -8.92 -28.01 -0.69
CA ALA A 136 -8.70 -28.69 -1.96
C ALA A 136 -8.11 -30.08 -1.75
N ARG A 137 -7.09 -30.21 -0.88
CA ARG A 137 -6.49 -31.51 -0.53
C ARG A 137 -7.48 -32.44 0.18
N ARG A 138 -8.34 -31.91 1.04
CA ARG A 138 -9.38 -32.69 1.71
C ARG A 138 -10.43 -33.21 0.73
N ALA A 139 -10.96 -32.35 -0.14
CA ALA A 139 -11.92 -32.73 -1.18
C ALA A 139 -11.32 -33.76 -2.16
N ALA A 140 -10.05 -33.61 -2.54
CA ALA A 140 -9.35 -34.58 -3.38
C ALA A 140 -9.21 -35.95 -2.70
N ARG A 141 -8.99 -36.00 -1.38
CA ARG A 141 -8.96 -37.26 -0.61
C ARG A 141 -10.34 -37.91 -0.52
N GLU A 142 -11.39 -37.12 -0.28
CA GLU A 142 -12.77 -37.61 -0.21
C GLU A 142 -13.21 -38.20 -1.58
N LEU A 143 -12.90 -37.53 -2.69
CA LEU A 143 -13.12 -38.06 -4.06
C LEU A 143 -12.30 -39.33 -4.37
N ALA A 144 -11.08 -39.44 -3.84
CA ALA A 144 -10.26 -40.64 -3.98
C ALA A 144 -10.81 -41.83 -3.17
N VAL A 145 -11.42 -41.56 -2.01
CA VAL A 145 -12.10 -42.57 -1.19
C VAL A 145 -13.40 -43.04 -1.85
N ASP A 146 -14.19 -42.15 -2.44
CA ASP A 146 -15.41 -42.55 -3.18
C ASP A 146 -15.11 -43.42 -4.41
N ARG A 147 -13.98 -43.20 -5.08
CA ARG A 147 -13.50 -44.11 -6.15
C ARG A 147 -13.07 -45.49 -5.63
N SER A 148 -12.69 -45.61 -4.35
CA SER A 148 -12.26 -46.88 -3.75
C SER A 148 -13.43 -47.78 -3.33
N LEU A 149 -14.66 -47.24 -3.21
CA LEU A 149 -15.87 -48.01 -2.86
C LEU A 149 -16.69 -48.45 -4.10
N GLY A 150 -16.26 -48.08 -5.31
CA GLY A 150 -16.97 -48.33 -6.56
C GLY A 150 -16.28 -49.26 -7.57
N SER A 151 -15.14 -49.88 -7.24
CA SER A 151 -14.51 -50.86 -8.14
C SER A 151 -13.93 -52.05 -7.39
N GLY A 152 -14.65 -53.17 -7.43
CA GLY A 152 -13.99 -54.46 -7.37
C GLY A 152 -13.15 -54.66 -8.64
N ALA A 153 -11.93 -55.17 -8.45
CA ALA A 153 -10.98 -55.70 -9.43
C ALA A 153 -10.01 -54.71 -10.11
N LEU A 154 -8.82 -54.52 -9.52
CA LEU A 154 -7.56 -55.23 -9.89
C LEU A 154 -6.36 -54.59 -9.16
N LEU A 155 -5.36 -55.42 -8.86
CA LEU A 155 -4.09 -55.12 -8.17
C LEU A 155 -3.31 -53.91 -8.77
N PRO A 156 -2.40 -53.30 -7.98
CA PRO A 156 -1.83 -51.99 -8.26
C PRO A 156 -0.64 -52.05 -9.24
N PRO A 157 -0.41 -51.04 -10.10
CA PRO A 157 0.94 -50.79 -10.56
C PRO A 157 1.66 -49.99 -9.48
N THR A 158 2.55 -50.70 -8.80
CA THR A 158 3.82 -50.23 -8.21
C THR A 158 3.98 -48.72 -8.01
N ILE A 159 4.15 -48.38 -6.73
CA ILE A 159 4.94 -47.26 -6.23
C ILE A 159 6.10 -46.93 -7.19
N GLY A 160 5.95 -45.87 -7.98
CA GLY A 160 7.07 -45.05 -8.40
C GLY A 160 7.35 -44.07 -7.27
N HIS A 161 8.29 -44.44 -6.39
CA HIS A 161 8.79 -43.53 -5.36
C HIS A 161 9.27 -42.22 -6.00
N PRO A 162 9.04 -41.04 -5.39
CA PRO A 162 9.61 -39.78 -5.84
C PRO A 162 11.12 -39.66 -5.54
N ARG A 163 11.89 -40.74 -5.73
CA ARG A 163 13.35 -40.75 -5.56
C ARG A 163 14.16 -41.02 -6.82
N GLU A 164 13.51 -41.16 -7.98
CA GLU A 164 14.21 -41.41 -9.26
C GLU A 164 14.19 -40.22 -10.23
N LEU A 165 13.65 -39.06 -9.85
CA LEU A 165 13.71 -37.83 -10.66
C LEU A 165 14.92 -36.91 -10.35
N GLU A 166 15.78 -37.26 -9.40
CA GLU A 166 16.99 -36.47 -9.07
C GLU A 166 18.29 -37.02 -9.68
N ARG A 167 18.28 -38.17 -10.38
CA ARG A 167 19.52 -38.76 -10.94
C ARG A 167 19.75 -38.53 -12.44
N GLU A 168 18.77 -38.07 -13.21
CA GLU A 168 18.99 -37.78 -14.63
C GLU A 168 19.43 -36.34 -14.93
N HIS A 169 19.36 -35.42 -13.94
CA HIS A 169 19.81 -34.04 -14.12
C HIS A 169 21.26 -33.76 -13.69
N TYR A 170 22.02 -34.76 -13.22
CA TYR A 170 23.42 -34.59 -12.81
C TYR A 170 24.47 -35.18 -13.77
N HIS A 171 24.08 -35.79 -14.90
CA HIS A 171 25.03 -36.38 -15.85
C HIS A 171 25.08 -35.75 -17.26
N GLN A 172 24.39 -34.63 -17.52
CA GLN A 172 24.51 -33.92 -18.81
C GLN A 172 25.49 -32.74 -18.82
N ASN A 173 26.19 -32.46 -17.72
CA ASN A 173 27.19 -31.37 -17.66
C ASN A 173 28.67 -31.83 -17.65
N GLU A 174 28.97 -33.13 -17.82
CA GLU A 174 30.36 -33.64 -17.83
C GLU A 174 30.82 -34.28 -19.16
N THR A 175 30.12 -34.05 -20.27
CA THR A 175 30.66 -34.35 -21.61
C THR A 175 30.36 -33.23 -22.60
N ARG A 176 30.93 -32.05 -22.31
CA ARG A 176 31.33 -31.07 -23.33
C ARG A 176 32.74 -30.57 -22.98
N HIS A 177 33.70 -31.46 -23.14
CA HIS A 177 35.05 -31.15 -23.59
C HIS A 177 35.19 -31.68 -25.02
#